data_AF-A0A442L7G3-F1
#
_entry.id   AF-A0A442L7G3-F1
#
_cell.length_a   1.000
_cell.length_b   1.000
_cell.length_c   1.000
_cell.angle_alpha   90.00
_cell.angle_beta   90.00
_cell.angle_gamma   90.00
#
_symmetry.space_group_name_H-M   'P 1'
#
loop_
_entity.id
_entity.type
_entity.pdbx_description
1 polymer ?
#
loop_
_entity_poly.entity_id
_entity_poly.type
_entity_poly.pdbx_seq_one_letter_code
_entity_poly.pdbx_strand_id
1 'polypeptide(L)'
;MSERLKVRFAYQRGFQIVEGSTILAAFEDPVEAFKFVRDRGARVWLDWGRTVIAGETGQYDFTASFLQSSVGRILKNQWGSLSGTWLWSISTSDPRFRRHGGQRGNAATKDEAVFELEREFTRFIAETEKYRR
;
A
#
# COMPACT_ATOMS: atom_id res chain seq x y z
N MET A 1 13.49 -9.83 -7.40
CA MET A 1 12.58 -8.67 -7.52
C MET A 1 11.16 -9.21 -7.63
N SER A 2 10.32 -9.05 -6.61
CA SER A 2 8.90 -9.44 -6.72
C SER A 2 8.18 -8.45 -7.65
N GLU A 3 7.22 -8.94 -8.41
CA GLU A 3 6.42 -8.20 -9.39
C GLU A 3 5.54 -7.14 -8.70
N ARG A 4 5.37 -5.95 -9.32
CA ARG A 4 4.45 -4.90 -8.86
C ARG A 4 3.29 -4.80 -9.83
N LEU A 5 2.07 -4.99 -9.35
CA LEU A 5 0.86 -4.94 -10.16
C LEU A 5 -0.02 -3.75 -9.78
N LYS A 6 -0.61 -3.09 -10.78
CA LYS A 6 -1.51 -1.96 -10.54
C LYS A 6 -2.94 -2.48 -10.35
N VAL A 7 -3.53 -2.20 -9.19
CA VAL A 7 -4.97 -2.39 -8.97
C VAL A 7 -5.65 -1.03 -9.19
N ARG A 8 -6.58 -0.95 -10.14
CA ARG A 8 -7.36 0.27 -10.39
C ARG A 8 -8.85 0.00 -10.30
N PHE A 9 -9.62 1.01 -9.91
CA PHE A 9 -11.07 0.98 -10.02
C PHE A 9 -11.51 1.49 -11.39
N ALA A 10 -12.31 0.71 -12.09
CA ALA A 10 -12.94 1.07 -13.35
C ALA A 10 -14.45 1.16 -13.12
N TYR A 11 -15.03 2.34 -13.32
CA TYR A 11 -16.46 2.58 -13.12
C TYR A 11 -17.30 1.55 -13.90
N GLN A 12 -18.28 0.94 -13.23
CA GLN A 12 -19.12 -0.18 -13.73
C GLN A 12 -18.38 -1.50 -14.08
N ARG A 13 -17.06 -1.57 -13.93
CA ARG A 13 -16.24 -2.76 -14.25
C ARG A 13 -15.44 -3.29 -13.06
N GLY A 14 -15.68 -2.75 -11.87
CA GLY A 14 -15.02 -3.17 -10.63
C GLY A 14 -13.54 -2.83 -10.58
N PHE A 15 -12.77 -3.70 -9.94
CA PHE A 15 -11.32 -3.61 -9.74
C PHE A 15 -10.59 -4.41 -10.81
N GLN A 16 -9.69 -3.74 -11.53
CA GLN A 16 -8.87 -4.34 -12.57
C GLN A 16 -7.42 -4.43 -12.13
N ILE A 17 -6.79 -5.58 -12.40
CA ILE A 17 -5.37 -5.81 -12.20
C ILE A 17 -4.72 -5.55 -13.54
N VAL A 18 -3.79 -4.61 -13.57
CA VAL A 18 -3.18 -4.09 -14.79
C VAL A 18 -1.68 -4.22 -14.70
N GLU A 19 -1.08 -4.73 -15.78
CA GLU A 19 0.35 -4.72 -16.03
C GLU A 19 0.58 -3.90 -17.31
N GLY A 20 1.13 -2.68 -17.15
CA GLY A 20 1.25 -1.73 -18.26
C GLY A 20 -0.11 -1.36 -18.86
N SER A 21 -0.36 -1.75 -20.11
CA SER A 21 -1.65 -1.58 -20.81
C SER A 21 -2.55 -2.82 -20.76
N THR A 22 -2.05 -3.93 -20.23
CA THR A 22 -2.74 -5.22 -20.26
C THR A 22 -3.57 -5.40 -18.99
N ILE A 23 -4.85 -5.75 -19.16
CA ILE A 23 -5.72 -6.16 -18.05
C ILE A 23 -5.50 -7.66 -17.83
N LEU A 24 -4.97 -8.02 -16.67
CA LEU A 24 -4.71 -9.42 -16.30
C LEU A 24 -5.97 -10.10 -15.75
N ALA A 25 -6.78 -9.35 -14.98
CA ALA A 25 -8.00 -9.84 -14.36
C ALA A 25 -8.91 -8.67 -13.95
N ALA A 26 -10.19 -8.95 -13.74
CA ALA A 26 -11.17 -8.01 -13.21
C ALA A 26 -12.04 -8.69 -12.14
N PHE A 27 -12.35 -7.96 -11.07
CA PHE A 27 -13.12 -8.43 -9.93
C PHE A 27 -14.11 -7.36 -9.49
N GLU A 28 -15.28 -7.74 -8.99
CA GLU A 28 -16.22 -6.77 -8.42
C GLU A 28 -15.75 -6.22 -7.07
N ASP A 29 -14.97 -7.03 -6.34
CA ASP A 29 -14.56 -6.79 -4.97
C ASP A 29 -13.03 -6.56 -4.86
N PRO A 30 -12.57 -5.57 -4.06
CA PRO A 30 -11.14 -5.30 -3.94
C PRO A 30 -10.39 -6.42 -3.22
N VAL A 31 -11.00 -7.14 -2.27
CA VAL A 31 -10.30 -8.22 -1.56
C VAL A 31 -9.92 -9.34 -2.53
N GLU A 32 -10.82 -9.71 -3.44
CA GLU A 32 -10.52 -10.71 -4.49
C GLU A 32 -9.41 -10.24 -5.45
N ALA A 33 -9.41 -8.96 -5.82
CA ALA A 33 -8.33 -8.39 -6.62
C ALA A 33 -6.97 -8.47 -5.89
N PHE A 34 -6.94 -8.20 -4.59
CA PHE A 34 -5.72 -8.26 -3.79
C PHE A 34 -5.26 -9.69 -3.49
N LYS A 35 -6.18 -10.65 -3.33
CA LYS A 35 -5.87 -12.08 -3.29
C LYS A 35 -5.17 -12.52 -4.57
N PHE A 36 -5.68 -12.12 -5.75
CA PHE A 36 -5.03 -12.43 -7.03
C PHE A 36 -3.58 -11.92 -7.08
N VAL A 37 -3.34 -10.68 -6.64
CA VAL A 37 -1.98 -10.10 -6.59
C VAL A 37 -1.09 -10.90 -5.63
N ARG A 38 -1.57 -11.19 -4.41
CA ARG A 38 -0.84 -11.96 -3.39
C ARG A 38 -0.50 -13.37 -3.88
N ASP A 39 -1.46 -14.08 -4.45
CA ASP A 39 -1.33 -15.47 -4.88
C ASP A 39 -0.34 -15.61 -6.06
N ARG A 40 -0.08 -14.52 -6.78
CA ARG A 40 0.97 -14.41 -7.80
C ARG A 40 2.37 -14.14 -7.24
N GLY A 41 2.51 -13.96 -5.92
CA GLY A 41 3.75 -13.50 -5.29
C GLY A 41 4.10 -12.04 -5.62
N ALA A 42 3.13 -11.29 -6.15
CA ALA A 42 3.27 -9.88 -6.47
C ALA A 42 2.83 -9.00 -5.28
N ARG A 43 3.12 -7.70 -5.38
CA ARG A 43 2.60 -6.67 -4.48
C ARG A 43 1.90 -5.57 -5.27
N VAL A 44 0.98 -4.87 -4.63
CA VAL A 44 0.28 -3.76 -5.28
C VAL A 44 1.23 -2.57 -5.46
N TRP A 45 1.11 -1.90 -6.61
CA TRP A 45 1.72 -0.60 -6.82
C TRP A 45 0.86 0.47 -6.15
N LEU A 46 1.39 1.11 -5.10
CA LEU A 46 0.78 2.27 -4.45
C LEU A 46 1.26 3.59 -5.05
N ASP A 47 0.40 4.61 -5.03
CA ASP A 47 0.80 5.96 -5.39
C ASP A 47 1.58 6.58 -4.23
N TRP A 48 2.75 7.15 -4.50
CA TRP A 48 3.62 7.74 -3.47
C TRP A 48 3.77 9.24 -3.68
N GLY A 49 3.60 10.00 -2.60
CA GLY A 49 3.82 11.44 -2.57
C GLY A 49 4.61 11.84 -1.31
N ARG A 50 5.17 13.05 -1.30
CA ARG A 50 5.69 13.62 -0.04
C ARG A 50 4.53 13.92 0.89
N THR A 51 4.69 13.61 2.17
CA THR A 51 3.71 13.96 3.18
C THR A 51 3.69 15.48 3.34
N VAL A 52 2.51 16.09 3.22
CA VAL A 52 2.29 17.53 3.43
C VAL A 52 1.69 17.72 4.82
N ILE A 53 2.42 18.38 5.73
CA ILE A 53 1.96 18.71 7.08
C ILE A 53 1.95 20.23 7.19
N ALA A 54 0.78 20.82 7.46
CA ALA A 54 0.59 22.27 7.55
C ALA A 54 1.13 23.08 6.34
N GLY A 55 1.11 22.50 5.14
CA GLY A 55 1.62 23.12 3.91
C GLY A 55 3.10 22.85 3.61
N GLU A 56 3.83 22.22 4.51
CA GLU A 56 5.24 21.88 4.33
C GLU A 56 5.44 20.39 3.98
N THR A 57 6.37 20.11 3.07
CA THR A 57 6.76 18.72 2.74
C THR A 57 7.94 18.28 3.58
N GLY A 58 7.79 17.21 4.36
CA GLY A 58 8.91 16.59 5.07
C GLY A 58 9.94 16.00 4.09
N GLN A 59 11.22 16.35 4.24
CA GLN A 59 12.30 15.91 3.32
C GLN A 59 12.44 14.38 3.23
N TYR A 60 12.05 13.67 4.29
CA TYR A 60 12.15 12.21 4.39
C TYR A 60 10.85 11.55 4.86
N ASP A 61 9.70 12.14 4.54
CA ASP A 61 8.39 11.61 4.88
C ASP A 61 7.54 11.47 3.61
N PHE A 62 7.11 10.25 3.32
CA PHE A 62 6.33 9.93 2.13
C PHE A 62 5.07 9.17 2.51
N THR A 63 3.95 9.56 1.92
CA THR A 63 2.65 8.92 2.08
C THR A 63 2.38 8.01 0.89
N ALA A 64 1.90 6.81 1.19
CA ALA A 64 1.36 5.88 0.22
C ALA A 64 -0.17 6.04 0.14
N SER A 65 -0.70 6.02 -1.07
CA SER A 65 -2.12 6.18 -1.36
C SER A 65 -2.64 5.07 -2.25
N PHE A 66 -3.88 4.66 -2.02
CA PHE A 66 -4.63 3.75 -2.87
C PHE A 66 -6.02 4.34 -3.13
N LEU A 67 -6.40 4.49 -4.41
CA LEU A 67 -7.68 5.10 -4.81
C LEU A 67 -7.96 6.43 -4.08
N GLN A 68 -6.95 7.31 -4.09
CA GLN A 68 -6.98 8.65 -3.46
C GLN A 68 -7.07 8.65 -1.92
N SER A 69 -7.11 7.48 -1.27
CA SER A 69 -7.08 7.37 0.19
C SER A 69 -5.66 7.07 0.66
N SER A 70 -5.20 7.78 1.68
CA SER A 70 -3.93 7.46 2.35
C SER A 70 -4.03 6.11 3.05
N VAL A 71 -3.07 5.24 2.82
CA VAL A 71 -3.03 3.87 3.35
C VAL A 71 -1.80 3.56 4.17
N GLY A 72 -0.81 4.45 4.19
CA GLY A 72 0.39 4.29 4.98
C GLY A 72 1.42 5.35 4.69
N ARG A 73 2.56 5.24 5.36
CA ARG A 73 3.69 6.16 5.19
C ARG A 73 5.02 5.48 5.44
N ILE A 74 6.07 6.08 4.90
CA ILE A 74 7.46 5.77 5.24
C ILE A 74 8.16 7.05 5.69
N LEU A 75 9.02 6.93 6.70
CA LEU A 75 9.85 8.03 7.16
C LEU A 75 11.26 7.57 7.51
N LYS A 76 12.25 8.42 7.23
CA LYS A 76 13.63 8.16 7.65
C LYS A 76 13.79 8.50 9.13
N ASN A 77 14.30 7.55 9.90
CA ASN A 77 14.74 7.79 11.27
C ASN A 77 16.01 8.65 11.22
N GLN A 78 15.92 9.88 11.72
CA GLN A 78 17.05 10.82 11.71
C GLN A 78 17.89 10.71 12.99
N TRP A 79 17.28 10.28 14.09
CA TRP A 79 17.86 10.34 15.43
C TRP A 79 17.73 9.01 16.17
N GLY A 80 18.58 8.80 17.17
CA GLY A 80 18.58 7.61 18.02
C GLY A 80 19.28 6.39 17.42
N SER A 81 19.11 5.23 18.06
CA SER A 81 19.78 3.98 17.70
C SER A 81 19.38 3.40 16.34
N LEU A 82 18.28 3.86 15.77
CA LEU A 82 17.79 3.48 14.44
C LEU A 82 18.09 4.55 13.37
N SER A 83 18.96 5.52 13.66
CA SER A 83 19.30 6.56 12.68
C SER A 83 19.81 5.93 11.37
N GLY A 84 19.31 6.47 10.26
CA GLY A 84 19.63 5.97 8.91
C GLY A 84 18.65 4.93 8.37
N THR A 85 17.87 4.26 9.22
CA THR A 85 16.84 3.31 8.77
C THR A 85 15.55 4.03 8.37
N TRP A 86 14.67 3.31 7.69
CA TRP A 86 13.36 3.78 7.26
C TRP A 86 12.26 3.03 7.99
N LEU A 87 11.46 3.77 8.76
CA LEU A 87 10.23 3.26 9.35
C LEU A 87 9.14 3.25 8.28
N TRP A 88 8.42 2.13 8.16
CA TRP A 88 7.20 2.03 7.38
C TRP A 88 6.02 1.68 8.29
N SER A 89 4.84 2.18 7.96
CA SER A 89 3.62 1.89 8.72
C SER A 89 2.37 1.96 7.85
N ILE A 90 1.46 1.00 8.02
CA ILE A 90 0.12 1.01 7.43
C ILE A 90 -0.82 1.80 8.33
N SER A 91 -1.51 2.76 7.73
CA SER A 91 -2.53 3.58 8.38
C SER A 91 -3.58 3.94 7.34
N THR A 92 -4.76 3.34 7.45
CA THR A 92 -5.88 3.65 6.56
C THR A 92 -7.11 4.07 7.35
N SER A 93 -7.72 5.16 6.93
CA SER A 93 -9.04 5.60 7.40
C SER A 93 -10.16 5.17 6.45
N ASP A 94 -9.81 4.47 5.38
CA ASP A 94 -10.76 4.04 4.35
C ASP A 94 -11.77 3.05 4.93
N PRO A 95 -13.08 3.34 4.88
CA PRO A 95 -14.11 2.46 5.41
C PRO A 95 -14.11 1.07 4.77
N ARG A 96 -13.58 0.92 3.55
CA ARG A 96 -13.47 -0.37 2.84
C ARG A 96 -12.50 -1.34 3.51
N PHE A 97 -11.51 -0.83 4.24
CA PHE A 97 -10.37 -1.60 4.74
C PHE A 97 -10.22 -1.48 6.27
N ARG A 98 -11.29 -1.04 6.96
CA ARG A 98 -11.21 -0.39 8.27
C ARG A 98 -11.12 -1.34 9.48
N ARG A 99 -10.36 -2.44 9.40
CA ARG A 99 -10.32 -3.40 10.53
C ARG A 99 -8.96 -3.78 11.12
N HIS A 100 -7.82 -3.47 10.53
CA HIS A 100 -6.53 -3.49 11.25
C HIS A 100 -5.54 -2.49 10.64
N GLY A 101 -5.24 -1.40 11.36
CA GLY A 101 -4.17 -0.48 11.01
C GLY A 101 -3.16 -0.44 12.15
N GLY A 102 -1.90 -0.72 11.86
CA GLY A 102 -0.86 -0.75 12.89
C GLY A 102 0.37 -1.58 12.54
N GLN A 103 0.33 -2.36 11.45
CA GLN A 103 1.51 -3.02 10.92
C GLN A 103 2.57 -1.98 10.59
N ARG A 104 3.76 -2.19 11.12
CA ARG A 104 4.89 -1.28 10.99
C ARG A 104 6.19 -2.06 11.15
N GLY A 105 7.26 -1.51 10.59
CA GLY A 105 8.59 -2.09 10.70
C GLY A 105 9.66 -1.09 10.30
N ASN A 106 10.92 -1.52 10.43
CA ASN A 106 12.06 -0.75 9.97
C ASN A 106 12.72 -1.50 8.82
N ALA A 107 13.26 -0.74 7.86
CA ALA A 107 14.01 -1.22 6.73
C ALA A 107 15.33 -0.45 6.62
N ALA A 108 16.36 -1.06 6.02
CA ALA A 108 17.65 -0.40 5.87
C ALA A 108 17.59 0.74 4.83
N THR A 109 16.71 0.61 3.83
CA THR A 109 16.60 1.57 2.72
C THR A 109 15.17 2.03 2.49
N LYS A 110 15.02 3.15 1.75
CA LYS A 110 13.71 3.66 1.33
C LYS A 110 12.97 2.64 0.47
N ASP A 111 13.65 2.03 -0.49
CA ASP A 111 13.02 1.11 -1.44
C ASP A 111 12.56 -0.18 -0.76
N GLU A 112 13.31 -0.65 0.25
CA GLU A 112 12.91 -1.76 1.10
C GLU A 112 11.70 -1.38 1.99
N ALA A 113 11.65 -0.16 2.52
CA ALA A 113 10.47 0.33 3.24
C ALA A 113 9.21 0.40 2.35
N VAL A 114 9.37 0.86 1.10
CA VAL A 114 8.31 0.82 0.07
C VAL A 114 7.87 -0.62 -0.20
N PHE A 115 8.84 -1.52 -0.39
CA PHE A 115 8.59 -2.93 -0.65
C PHE A 115 7.78 -3.58 0.47
N GLU A 116 8.21 -3.43 1.72
CA GLU A 116 7.54 -4.03 2.87
C GLU A 116 6.14 -3.44 3.07
N LEU A 117 5.99 -2.11 2.92
CA LEU A 117 4.67 -1.49 3.02
C LEU A 117 3.70 -2.01 1.95
N GLU A 118 4.13 -2.06 0.68
CA GLU A 118 3.29 -2.55 -0.42
C GLU A 118 2.93 -4.03 -0.25
N ARG A 119 3.90 -4.85 0.18
CA ARG A 119 3.70 -6.28 0.44
C ARG A 119 2.71 -6.51 1.59
N GLU A 120 2.93 -5.85 2.72
CA GLU A 120 2.07 -5.98 3.89
C GLU A 120 0.68 -5.39 3.64
N PHE A 121 0.58 -4.28 2.92
CA PHE A 121 -0.71 -3.74 2.49
C PHE A 121 -1.44 -4.73 1.58
N THR A 122 -0.71 -5.38 0.67
CA THR A 122 -1.30 -6.39 -0.23
C THR A 122 -1.91 -7.55 0.57
N ARG A 123 -1.16 -8.08 1.55
CA ARG A 123 -1.60 -9.15 2.43
C ARG A 123 -2.78 -8.73 3.30
N PHE A 124 -2.69 -7.55 3.90
CA PHE A 124 -3.70 -7.00 4.77
C PHE A 124 -5.07 -6.92 4.08
N ILE A 125 -5.13 -6.40 2.85
CA ILE A 125 -6.39 -6.35 2.10
C ILE A 125 -6.85 -7.76 1.70
N ALA A 126 -5.94 -8.61 1.22
CA ALA A 126 -6.27 -9.98 0.80
C ALA A 126 -6.81 -10.87 1.95
N GLU A 127 -6.43 -10.56 3.19
CA GLU A 127 -6.86 -11.25 4.42
C GLU A 127 -8.05 -10.57 5.11
N THR A 128 -8.43 -9.37 4.68
CA THR A 128 -9.60 -8.67 5.24
C THR A 128 -10.85 -9.50 4.92
N GLU A 129 -11.48 -10.07 5.95
CA GLU A 129 -12.71 -10.85 5.78
C GLU A 129 -13.79 -10.01 5.10
N LYS A 130 -14.38 -10.58 4.05
CA LYS A 130 -15.49 -10.05 3.28
C LYS A 130 -16.60 -9.61 4.23
N TYR A 131 -16.76 -8.30 4.44
CA TYR A 131 -17.87 -7.65 5.13
C TYR A 131 -18.56 -8.51 6.20
N ARG A 132 -18.07 -8.52 7.45
CA ARG A 132 -18.95 -8.92 8.57
C ARG A 132 -20.03 -7.83 8.68
N ARG A 133 -21.24 -8.20 8.26
CA ARG A 133 -22.52 -7.47 8.34
C ARG A 133 -22.61 -6.57 9.56
#